data_AF-E9IRF2-F1
#
_entry.id   AF-E9IRF2-F1
#
_cell.length_a   1.000
_cell.length_b   1.000
_cell.length_c   1.000
_cell.angle_alpha   90.00
_cell.angle_beta   90.00
_cell.angle_gamma   90.00
#
_symmetry.space_group_name_H-M   'P 1'
#
loop_
_entity.id
_entity.type
_entity.pdbx_description
1 polymer ?
#
loop_
_entity_poly.entity_id
_entity_poly.type
_entity_poly.pdbx_seq_one_letter_code
_entity_poly.pdbx_strand_id
1 'polypeptide(L)'
;MNQTAPVSCIPAGKMSKTKKVLDEAREIQNPELDLADKSIATFEEMPGLPVPPGLANLVNLEILNLFNNHIVELPISLSQMPKLRILNVGMNRLDVLPRGFGAFPVLEVLDLTYNNLSEKNLPGNFFMMETLRALYLADNDFEYLPPEIGQLKNLQILVLRENDLIELPKEIGELIRLRELHIQGNRLTVLPPEIGNLDLVSNKAVFRMEFNPWVTPIGDQLQVGISHVMDYIRSETYRYVYNRHQSAKGPPPAIENDKSKKISRAR
;
A
#
# COMPACT_ATOMS: atom_id res chain seq x y z
N MET A 1 -11.36 -66.42 9.02
CA MET A 1 -10.61 -65.73 7.95
C MET A 1 -11.62 -65.18 6.95
N ASN A 2 -11.34 -63.99 6.42
CA ASN A 2 -12.16 -63.12 5.55
C ASN A 2 -13.08 -62.12 6.27
N GLN A 3 -12.45 -61.05 6.78
CA GLN A 3 -13.07 -59.73 6.87
C GLN A 3 -13.04 -59.10 5.47
N THR A 4 -14.21 -58.84 4.88
CA THR A 4 -14.37 -57.93 3.75
C THR A 4 -14.32 -56.49 4.29
N ALA A 5 -13.25 -55.76 3.99
CA ALA A 5 -13.17 -54.32 4.26
C ALA A 5 -14.10 -53.56 3.31
N PRO A 6 -14.81 -52.51 3.79
CA PRO A 6 -15.68 -51.72 2.93
C PRO A 6 -14.85 -50.80 2.03
N VAL A 7 -15.28 -50.70 0.78
CA VAL A 7 -14.78 -49.75 -0.21
C VAL A 7 -14.99 -48.33 0.32
N SER A 8 -13.90 -47.68 0.72
CA SER A 8 -13.91 -46.26 1.05
C SER A 8 -14.00 -45.46 -0.25
N CYS A 9 -15.22 -45.08 -0.62
CA CYS A 9 -15.44 -44.05 -1.64
C CYS A 9 -14.89 -42.73 -1.09
N ILE A 10 -13.69 -42.36 -1.54
CA ILE A 10 -13.18 -40.99 -1.41
C ILE A 10 -14.21 -40.10 -2.13
N PRO A 11 -14.88 -39.15 -1.47
CA PRO A 11 -15.72 -38.20 -2.18
C PRO A 11 -14.82 -37.45 -3.14
N ALA A 12 -15.15 -37.47 -4.44
CA ALA A 12 -14.53 -36.60 -5.43
C ALA A 12 -14.73 -35.15 -4.97
N GLY A 13 -13.73 -34.62 -4.26
CA GLY A 13 -13.76 -33.31 -3.66
C GLY A 13 -13.93 -32.28 -4.78
N LYS A 14 -14.96 -31.44 -4.64
CA LYS A 14 -15.18 -30.25 -5.46
C LYS A 14 -13.83 -29.60 -5.75
N MET A 15 -13.38 -29.58 -7.01
CA MET A 15 -12.27 -28.71 -7.41
C MET A 15 -12.59 -27.32 -6.89
N SER A 16 -11.73 -26.74 -6.03
CA SER A 16 -11.99 -25.42 -5.46
C SER A 16 -12.14 -24.43 -6.63
N LYS A 17 -13.13 -23.53 -6.54
CA LYS A 17 -13.46 -22.58 -7.62
C LYS A 17 -12.22 -21.81 -8.09
N THR A 18 -11.29 -21.54 -7.17
CA THR A 18 -9.98 -20.90 -7.41
C THR A 18 -9.10 -21.71 -8.35
N LYS A 19 -9.05 -23.05 -8.21
CA LYS A 19 -8.29 -23.93 -9.10
C LYS A 19 -8.76 -23.82 -10.55
N LYS A 20 -10.08 -23.89 -10.75
CA LYS A 20 -10.65 -23.82 -12.10
C LYS A 20 -10.32 -22.48 -12.78
N VAL A 21 -10.41 -21.37 -12.04
CA VAL A 21 -10.07 -20.03 -12.55
C VAL A 21 -8.58 -19.93 -12.90
N LEU A 22 -7.69 -20.50 -12.08
CA LEU A 22 -6.25 -20.52 -12.34
C LEU A 22 -5.88 -21.37 -13.56
N ASP A 23 -6.44 -22.59 -13.66
CA ASP A 23 -6.21 -23.49 -14.78
C ASP A 23 -6.73 -22.87 -16.10
N GLU A 24 -7.93 -22.27 -16.07
CA GLU A 24 -8.52 -21.56 -17.21
C GLU A 24 -7.68 -20.35 -17.62
N ALA A 25 -7.27 -19.51 -16.66
CA ALA A 25 -6.40 -18.36 -16.93
C ALA A 25 -5.06 -18.78 -17.56
N ARG A 26 -4.50 -19.92 -17.12
CA ARG A 26 -3.27 -20.48 -17.71
C ARG A 26 -3.51 -20.96 -19.14
N GLU A 27 -4.60 -21.70 -19.38
CA GLU A 27 -4.93 -22.25 -20.70
C GLU A 27 -5.16 -21.16 -21.75
N ILE A 28 -5.90 -20.11 -21.39
CA ILE A 28 -6.22 -19.01 -22.31
C ILE A 28 -5.18 -17.89 -22.31
N GLN A 29 -4.12 -18.02 -21.50
CA GLN A 29 -3.09 -16.99 -21.29
C GLN A 29 -3.68 -15.63 -20.87
N ASN A 30 -4.63 -15.66 -19.95
CA ASN A 30 -5.38 -14.48 -19.51
C ASN A 30 -4.44 -13.43 -18.89
N PRO A 31 -4.42 -12.18 -19.38
CA PRO A 31 -3.64 -11.10 -18.77
C PRO A 31 -4.25 -10.59 -17.46
N GLU A 32 -5.50 -10.94 -17.14
CA GLU A 32 -6.18 -10.45 -15.95
C GLU A 32 -6.69 -11.61 -15.09
N LEU A 33 -6.43 -11.54 -13.79
CA LEU A 33 -6.86 -12.55 -12.84
C LEU A 33 -7.52 -11.87 -11.64
N ASP A 34 -8.84 -12.08 -11.53
CA ASP A 34 -9.62 -11.59 -10.41
C ASP A 34 -9.95 -12.70 -9.41
N LEU A 35 -9.30 -12.61 -8.26
CA LEU A 35 -9.45 -13.48 -7.10
C LEU A 35 -9.99 -12.72 -5.89
N ALA A 36 -10.75 -11.64 -6.11
CA ALA A 36 -11.45 -10.95 -5.03
C ALA A 36 -12.47 -11.85 -4.32
N ASP A 37 -12.59 -11.70 -3.01
CA ASP A 37 -13.61 -12.39 -2.18
C ASP A 37 -13.55 -13.92 -2.29
N LYS A 38 -12.34 -14.49 -2.37
CA LYS A 38 -12.15 -15.95 -2.49
C LYS A 38 -11.74 -16.62 -1.18
N SER A 39 -11.67 -15.85 -0.09
CA SER A 39 -11.23 -16.31 1.23
C SER A 39 -9.86 -16.98 1.21
N ILE A 40 -8.95 -16.50 0.35
CA ILE A 40 -7.59 -17.02 0.24
C ILE A 40 -6.79 -16.58 1.46
N ALA A 41 -6.25 -17.53 2.24
CA ALA A 41 -5.35 -17.22 3.35
C ALA A 41 -3.88 -17.42 2.98
N THR A 42 -3.58 -18.47 2.20
CA THR A 42 -2.23 -18.78 1.74
C THR A 42 -2.20 -19.09 0.24
N PHE A 43 -1.04 -18.91 -0.39
CA PHE A 43 -0.85 -19.31 -1.79
C PHE A 43 -0.70 -20.84 -1.93
N GLU A 44 -0.39 -21.57 -0.86
CA GLU A 44 -0.39 -23.04 -0.84
C GLU A 44 -1.81 -23.61 -0.94
N GLU A 45 -2.81 -22.90 -0.41
CA GLU A 45 -4.22 -23.27 -0.50
C GLU A 45 -4.83 -23.05 -1.89
N MET A 46 -4.12 -22.40 -2.82
CA MET A 46 -4.55 -22.27 -4.21
C MET A 46 -4.36 -23.64 -4.92
N PRO A 47 -5.43 -24.44 -5.10
CA PRO A 47 -5.27 -25.80 -5.56
C PRO A 47 -4.92 -25.82 -7.05
N GLY A 48 -4.07 -26.76 -7.49
CA GLY A 48 -3.61 -26.84 -8.89
C GLY A 48 -2.32 -26.09 -9.19
N LEU A 49 -1.80 -25.33 -8.23
CA LEU A 49 -0.41 -24.91 -8.26
C LEU A 49 0.47 -26.11 -7.86
N PRO A 50 1.50 -26.48 -8.63
CA PRO A 50 2.62 -27.17 -7.99
C PRO A 50 3.14 -26.24 -6.87
N VAL A 51 3.41 -26.81 -5.70
CA VAL A 51 4.08 -26.17 -4.55
C VAL A 51 5.20 -25.22 -5.05
N PRO A 52 5.43 -24.04 -4.43
CA PRO A 52 5.75 -22.77 -5.11
C PRO A 52 6.76 -22.75 -6.27
N PRO A 53 6.58 -21.84 -7.26
CA PRO A 53 5.61 -20.74 -7.30
C PRO A 53 4.66 -20.79 -8.51
N GLY A 54 3.53 -21.51 -8.38
CA GLY A 54 2.60 -21.67 -9.51
C GLY A 54 1.93 -20.39 -10.04
N LEU A 55 1.70 -19.36 -9.21
CA LEU A 55 1.13 -18.08 -9.68
C LEU A 55 2.12 -17.27 -10.53
N ALA A 56 3.41 -17.34 -10.20
CA ALA A 56 4.47 -16.68 -10.97
C ALA A 56 4.64 -17.28 -12.38
N ASN A 57 4.09 -18.48 -12.63
CA ASN A 57 4.08 -19.10 -13.95
C ASN A 57 3.05 -18.47 -14.90
N LEU A 58 2.15 -17.62 -14.42
CA LEU A 58 1.25 -16.83 -15.27
C LEU A 58 2.03 -15.65 -15.89
N VAL A 59 2.99 -15.98 -16.76
CA VAL A 59 3.95 -15.02 -17.35
C VAL A 59 3.31 -13.93 -18.20
N ASN A 60 2.04 -14.10 -18.59
CA ASN A 60 1.27 -13.12 -19.34
C ASN A 60 0.42 -12.21 -18.45
N LEU A 61 0.35 -12.45 -17.14
CA LEU A 61 -0.52 -11.70 -16.25
C LEU A 61 -0.03 -10.26 -16.09
N GLU A 62 -0.92 -9.33 -16.39
CA GLU A 62 -0.74 -7.88 -16.25
C GLU A 62 -1.49 -7.32 -15.04
N ILE A 63 -2.65 -7.90 -14.71
CA ILE A 63 -3.51 -7.43 -13.63
C ILE A 63 -3.83 -8.60 -12.69
N LEU A 64 -3.49 -8.43 -11.42
CA LEU A 64 -3.83 -9.38 -10.37
C LEU A 64 -4.62 -8.66 -9.28
N ASN A 65 -5.87 -9.09 -9.11
CA ASN A 65 -6.74 -8.63 -8.03
C ASN A 65 -6.90 -9.72 -6.96
N LEU A 66 -6.41 -9.45 -5.77
CA LEU A 66 -6.51 -10.28 -4.56
C LEU A 66 -7.26 -9.54 -3.45
N PHE A 67 -8.04 -8.53 -3.80
CA PHE A 67 -8.79 -7.70 -2.86
C PHE A 67 -9.72 -8.52 -1.96
N ASN A 68 -9.86 -8.10 -0.70
CA ASN A 68 -10.78 -8.70 0.27
C ASN A 68 -10.58 -10.22 0.44
N ASN A 69 -9.39 -10.61 0.86
CA ASN A 69 -9.03 -11.98 1.21
C ASN A 69 -8.46 -12.03 2.64
N HIS A 70 -7.79 -13.11 3.00
CA HIS A 70 -7.20 -13.32 4.34
C HIS A 70 -5.68 -13.50 4.26
N ILE A 71 -5.06 -12.93 3.22
CA ILE A 71 -3.64 -13.15 2.91
C ILE A 71 -2.79 -12.51 4.01
N VAL A 72 -1.93 -13.32 4.62
CA VAL A 72 -0.98 -12.88 5.66
C VAL A 72 0.41 -12.62 5.06
N GLU A 73 0.79 -13.36 4.02
CA GLU A 73 2.08 -13.23 3.36
C GLU A 73 1.97 -13.35 1.83
N LEU A 74 2.85 -12.64 1.12
CA LEU A 74 3.00 -12.74 -0.33
C LEU A 74 4.26 -13.53 -0.68
N PRO A 75 4.24 -14.38 -1.71
CA PRO A 75 5.43 -15.09 -2.16
C PRO A 75 6.38 -14.13 -2.89
N ILE A 76 7.68 -14.26 -2.65
CA ILE A 76 8.73 -13.46 -3.33
C ILE A 76 8.65 -13.54 -4.86
N SER A 77 8.20 -14.68 -5.40
CA SER A 77 8.07 -14.90 -6.85
C SER A 77 7.09 -13.95 -7.53
N LEU A 78 6.16 -13.33 -6.77
CA LEU A 78 5.22 -12.35 -7.31
C LEU A 78 5.96 -11.14 -7.90
N SER A 79 7.07 -10.72 -7.27
CA SER A 79 7.88 -9.59 -7.77
C SER A 79 8.73 -9.92 -9.00
N GLN A 80 8.73 -11.19 -9.44
CA GLN A 80 9.44 -11.63 -10.64
C GLN A 80 8.54 -11.71 -11.88
N MET A 81 7.24 -11.43 -11.73
CA MET A 81 6.29 -11.54 -12.85
C MET A 81 6.60 -10.46 -13.91
N PRO A 82 6.92 -10.85 -15.15
CA PRO A 82 7.55 -9.95 -16.12
C PRO A 82 6.60 -8.89 -16.68
N LYS A 83 5.29 -9.13 -16.62
CA LYS A 83 4.26 -8.25 -17.20
C LYS A 83 3.30 -7.66 -16.16
N LEU A 84 3.45 -7.95 -14.87
CA LEU A 84 2.49 -7.51 -13.86
C LEU A 84 2.58 -5.99 -13.66
N ARG A 85 1.53 -5.29 -14.07
CA ARG A 85 1.40 -3.83 -14.04
C ARG A 85 0.50 -3.34 -12.91
N ILE A 86 -0.52 -4.12 -12.56
CA ILE A 86 -1.47 -3.77 -11.50
C ILE A 86 -1.56 -4.91 -10.50
N LEU A 87 -1.23 -4.61 -9.24
CA LEU A 87 -1.38 -5.53 -8.13
C LEU A 87 -2.28 -4.90 -7.07
N ASN A 88 -3.47 -5.48 -6.88
CA ASN A 88 -4.36 -5.12 -5.79
C ASN A 88 -4.36 -6.23 -4.74
N VAL A 89 -3.84 -5.92 -3.56
CA VAL A 89 -3.85 -6.80 -2.36
C VAL A 89 -4.50 -6.08 -1.18
N GLY A 90 -5.39 -5.13 -1.47
CA GLY A 90 -6.13 -4.38 -0.45
C GLY A 90 -7.12 -5.26 0.33
N MET A 91 -7.49 -4.83 1.53
CA MET A 91 -8.35 -5.58 2.46
C MET A 91 -7.86 -7.02 2.69
N ASN A 92 -6.63 -7.13 3.18
CA ASN A 92 -6.01 -8.40 3.56
C ASN A 92 -5.48 -8.31 5.01
N ARG A 93 -4.59 -9.22 5.40
CA ARG A 93 -4.02 -9.30 6.74
C ARG A 93 -2.49 -9.15 6.72
N LEU A 94 -1.94 -8.54 5.67
CA LEU A 94 -0.49 -8.40 5.48
C LEU A 94 0.10 -7.56 6.60
N ASP A 95 1.05 -8.12 7.34
CA ASP A 95 1.88 -7.40 8.31
C ASP A 95 3.35 -7.32 7.86
N VAL A 96 3.72 -8.03 6.78
CA VAL A 96 5.05 -8.03 6.19
C VAL A 96 5.02 -8.23 4.68
N LEU A 97 5.96 -7.59 3.98
CA LEU A 97 6.23 -7.84 2.57
C LEU A 97 7.52 -8.66 2.41
N PRO A 98 7.57 -9.61 1.47
CA PRO A 98 8.73 -10.48 1.30
C PRO A 98 9.98 -9.68 0.89
N ARG A 99 11.17 -10.18 1.24
CA ARG A 99 12.42 -9.63 0.71
C ARG A 99 12.37 -9.63 -0.82
N GLY A 100 12.88 -8.59 -1.46
CA GLY A 100 12.85 -8.51 -2.92
C GLY A 100 11.50 -8.06 -3.49
N PHE A 101 10.51 -7.68 -2.67
CA PHE A 101 9.20 -7.24 -3.16
C PHE A 101 9.32 -6.06 -4.14
N GLY A 102 10.25 -5.12 -3.95
CA GLY A 102 10.44 -4.00 -4.88
C GLY A 102 11.13 -4.35 -6.21
N ALA A 103 11.27 -5.63 -6.57
CA ALA A 103 11.94 -6.08 -7.80
C ALA A 103 11.01 -6.18 -9.02
N PHE A 104 9.77 -5.69 -8.93
CA PHE A 104 8.83 -5.72 -10.05
C PHE A 104 9.38 -4.99 -11.28
N PRO A 105 9.44 -5.66 -12.46
CA PRO A 105 9.98 -5.02 -13.67
C PRO A 105 9.13 -3.86 -14.20
N VAL A 106 7.80 -3.98 -14.10
CA VAL A 106 6.84 -3.10 -14.80
C VAL A 106 5.62 -2.70 -13.96
N LEU A 107 5.67 -2.83 -12.62
CA LEU A 107 4.52 -2.53 -11.77
C LEU A 107 4.22 -1.02 -11.75
N GLU A 108 3.03 -0.64 -12.20
CA GLU A 108 2.57 0.74 -12.29
C GLU A 108 1.64 1.11 -11.13
N VAL A 109 0.82 0.16 -10.67
CA VAL A 109 -0.18 0.38 -9.62
C VAL A 109 -0.07 -0.70 -8.55
N LEU A 110 0.10 -0.26 -7.31
CA LEU A 110 0.16 -1.12 -6.14
C LEU A 110 -0.85 -0.64 -5.10
N ASP A 111 -1.84 -1.47 -4.81
CA ASP A 111 -2.81 -1.23 -3.74
C ASP A 111 -2.60 -2.20 -2.57
N LEU A 112 -2.19 -1.63 -1.44
CA LEU A 112 -1.94 -2.29 -0.15
C LEU A 112 -2.89 -1.76 0.95
N THR A 113 -3.98 -1.09 0.56
CA THR A 113 -4.94 -0.43 1.47
C THR A 113 -5.61 -1.44 2.41
N TYR A 114 -5.93 -1.06 3.65
CA TYR A 114 -6.56 -1.93 4.65
C TYR A 114 -5.76 -3.21 4.94
N ASN A 115 -4.50 -3.05 5.32
CA ASN A 115 -3.63 -4.12 5.81
C ASN A 115 -3.05 -3.73 7.20
N ASN A 116 -2.05 -4.47 7.69
CA ASN A 116 -1.38 -4.26 8.98
C ASN A 116 0.10 -3.88 8.80
N LEU A 117 0.44 -3.21 7.69
CA LEU A 117 1.84 -2.89 7.35
C LEU A 117 2.33 -1.69 8.16
N SER A 118 3.61 -1.70 8.53
CA SER A 118 4.33 -0.55 9.09
C SER A 118 5.65 -0.34 8.37
N GLU A 119 6.32 0.79 8.64
CA GLU A 119 7.64 1.11 8.07
C GLU A 119 8.71 0.04 8.38
N LYS A 120 8.57 -0.67 9.50
CA LYS A 120 9.50 -1.74 9.94
C LYS A 120 9.38 -3.01 9.10
N ASN A 121 8.26 -3.15 8.38
CA ASN A 121 7.90 -4.37 7.66
C ASN A 121 8.01 -4.22 6.14
N LEU A 122 8.49 -3.07 5.65
CA LEU A 122 8.84 -2.87 4.25
C LEU A 122 10.25 -3.41 3.97
N PRO A 123 10.47 -4.17 2.88
CA PRO A 123 11.81 -4.60 2.49
C PRO A 123 12.63 -3.40 2.01
N GLY A 124 13.95 -3.42 2.22
CA GLY A 124 14.83 -2.29 1.88
C GLY A 124 14.82 -1.88 0.40
N ASN A 125 14.38 -2.75 -0.52
CA ASN A 125 14.24 -2.43 -1.93
C ASN A 125 12.83 -1.97 -2.33
N PHE A 126 11.89 -1.80 -1.38
CA PHE A 126 10.49 -1.45 -1.68
C PHE A 126 10.38 -0.20 -2.57
N PHE A 127 11.17 0.83 -2.31
CA PHE A 127 11.13 2.09 -3.06
C PHE A 127 11.97 2.07 -4.35
N MET A 128 12.49 0.91 -4.78
CA MET A 128 13.23 0.76 -6.03
C MET A 128 12.34 0.46 -7.25
N MET A 129 11.01 0.45 -7.08
CA MET A 129 10.04 0.23 -8.17
C MET A 129 9.95 1.47 -9.08
N GLU A 130 10.89 1.61 -10.01
CA GLU A 130 11.01 2.79 -10.88
C GLU A 130 9.76 3.05 -11.73
N THR A 131 8.97 2.02 -12.06
CA THR A 131 7.79 2.12 -12.92
C THR A 131 6.52 2.54 -12.18
N LEU A 132 6.55 2.59 -10.84
CA LEU A 132 5.36 2.80 -10.01
C LEU A 132 4.81 4.23 -10.18
N ARG A 133 3.50 4.31 -10.43
CA ARG A 133 2.75 5.56 -10.65
C ARG A 133 1.69 5.80 -9.58
N ALA A 134 1.12 4.74 -9.02
CA ALA A 134 0.13 4.85 -7.95
C ALA A 134 0.44 3.87 -6.83
N LEU A 135 0.55 4.40 -5.61
CA LEU A 135 0.79 3.64 -4.39
C LEU A 135 -0.29 3.96 -3.36
N TYR A 136 -1.07 2.95 -3.01
CA TYR A 136 -2.11 3.06 -1.99
C TYR A 136 -1.70 2.28 -0.74
N LEU A 137 -1.56 3.00 0.37
CA LEU A 137 -1.15 2.50 1.69
C LEU A 137 -2.15 2.94 2.78
N ALA A 138 -3.38 3.30 2.39
CA ALA A 138 -4.38 3.79 3.33
C ALA A 138 -4.76 2.72 4.36
N ASP A 139 -5.12 3.14 5.58
CA ASP A 139 -5.50 2.26 6.68
C ASP A 139 -4.48 1.12 6.91
N ASN A 140 -3.25 1.51 7.21
CA ASN A 140 -2.16 0.65 7.67
C ASN A 140 -1.66 1.15 9.03
N ASP A 141 -0.46 0.79 9.45
CA ASP A 141 0.14 1.10 10.76
C ASP A 141 1.41 1.97 10.64
N PHE A 142 1.51 2.78 9.57
CA PHE A 142 2.68 3.64 9.38
C PHE A 142 2.70 4.79 10.38
N GLU A 143 3.78 4.89 11.15
CA GLU A 143 4.08 6.07 11.98
C GLU A 143 5.06 7.02 11.28
N TYR A 144 5.91 6.46 10.43
CA TYR A 144 6.86 7.19 9.59
C TYR A 144 6.80 6.66 8.17
N LEU A 145 7.13 7.51 7.20
CA LEU A 145 7.42 7.08 5.84
C LEU A 145 8.93 7.17 5.61
N PRO A 146 9.60 6.08 5.16
CA PRO A 146 11.05 6.12 4.94
C PRO A 146 11.46 7.19 3.90
N PRO A 147 12.60 7.90 4.10
CA PRO A 147 13.14 8.87 3.14
C PRO A 147 13.28 8.34 1.71
N GLU A 148 13.49 7.03 1.57
CA GLU A 148 13.60 6.33 0.30
C GLU A 148 12.36 6.47 -0.59
N ILE A 149 11.21 6.91 -0.07
CA ILE A 149 10.05 7.30 -0.89
C ILE A 149 10.43 8.23 -2.05
N GLY A 150 11.41 9.12 -1.83
CA GLY A 150 11.93 10.03 -2.85
C GLY A 150 12.46 9.31 -4.10
N GLN A 151 12.80 8.02 -4.03
CA GLN A 151 13.27 7.21 -5.16
C GLN A 151 12.16 6.91 -6.18
N LEU A 152 10.88 6.97 -5.80
CA LEU A 152 9.74 6.72 -6.69
C LEU A 152 9.46 7.92 -7.62
N LYS A 153 10.41 8.29 -8.46
CA LYS A 153 10.36 9.51 -9.32
C LYS A 153 9.19 9.57 -10.29
N ASN A 154 8.55 8.43 -10.56
CA ASN A 154 7.39 8.30 -11.45
C ASN A 154 6.04 8.35 -10.74
N LEU A 155 6.02 8.43 -9.40
CA LEU A 155 4.81 8.41 -8.61
C LEU A 155 3.95 9.65 -8.88
N GLN A 156 2.67 9.43 -9.12
CA GLN A 156 1.65 10.43 -9.43
C GLN A 156 0.57 10.46 -8.34
N ILE A 157 0.27 9.30 -7.76
CA ILE A 157 -0.74 9.12 -6.72
C ILE A 157 -0.09 8.46 -5.51
N LEU A 158 -0.20 9.08 -4.34
CA LEU A 158 0.22 8.54 -3.05
C LEU A 158 -0.92 8.68 -2.04
N VAL A 159 -1.43 7.54 -1.56
CA VAL A 159 -2.51 7.52 -0.58
C VAL A 159 -2.03 6.93 0.73
N LEU A 160 -1.99 7.76 1.77
CA LEU A 160 -1.51 7.46 3.12
C LEU A 160 -2.56 7.76 4.20
N ARG A 161 -3.82 7.99 3.81
CA ARG A 161 -4.90 8.33 4.75
C ARG A 161 -5.12 7.25 5.81
N GLU A 162 -5.60 7.64 6.98
CA GLU A 162 -5.93 6.73 8.09
C GLU A 162 -4.73 5.87 8.56
N ASN A 163 -3.54 6.46 8.56
CA ASN A 163 -2.35 5.88 9.20
C ASN A 163 -2.12 6.57 10.56
N ASP A 164 -0.95 6.36 11.17
CA ASP A 164 -0.55 7.05 12.40
C ASP A 164 0.64 8.00 12.15
N LEU A 165 0.78 8.54 10.94
CA LEU A 165 1.95 9.32 10.54
C LEU A 165 2.12 10.55 11.44
N ILE A 166 3.30 10.68 12.05
CA ILE A 166 3.63 11.85 12.89
C ILE A 166 4.42 12.91 12.12
N GLU A 167 5.14 12.50 11.07
CA GLU A 167 5.86 13.37 10.17
C GLU A 167 5.90 12.79 8.75
N LEU A 168 6.16 13.65 7.77
CA LEU A 168 6.54 13.25 6.43
C LEU A 168 8.03 13.53 6.21
N PRO A 169 8.76 12.64 5.51
CA PRO A 169 10.14 12.88 5.13
C PRO A 169 10.21 14.07 4.15
N LYS A 170 11.26 14.87 4.23
CA LYS A 170 11.50 15.99 3.29
C LYS A 170 11.59 15.51 1.83
N GLU A 171 12.00 14.26 1.64
CA GLU A 171 12.14 13.58 0.35
C GLU A 171 10.79 13.44 -0.39
N ILE A 172 9.65 13.68 0.29
CA ILE A 172 8.35 13.81 -0.38
C ILE A 172 8.39 14.91 -1.46
N GLY A 173 9.17 15.98 -1.25
CA GLY A 173 9.35 17.06 -2.20
C GLY A 173 10.12 16.66 -3.47
N GLU A 174 10.71 15.47 -3.51
CA GLU A 174 11.39 14.92 -4.69
C GLU A 174 10.43 14.23 -5.67
N LEU A 175 9.18 13.98 -5.26
CA LEU A 175 8.15 13.35 -6.09
C LEU A 175 7.52 14.36 -7.07
N ILE A 176 8.34 14.96 -7.95
CA ILE A 176 7.93 16.07 -8.84
C ILE A 176 6.74 15.76 -9.77
N ARG A 177 6.44 14.48 -9.98
CA ARG A 177 5.30 13.98 -10.78
C ARG A 177 4.03 13.77 -9.96
N LEU A 178 4.10 13.89 -8.63
CA LEU A 178 2.95 13.72 -7.75
C LEU A 178 1.89 14.78 -8.08
N ARG A 179 0.66 14.31 -8.18
CA ARG A 179 -0.54 15.12 -8.43
C ARG A 179 -1.62 14.84 -7.40
N GLU A 180 -1.62 13.66 -6.81
CA GLU A 180 -2.61 13.26 -5.82
C GLU A 180 -1.91 12.77 -4.56
N LEU A 181 -2.15 13.48 -3.45
CA LEU A 181 -1.61 13.17 -2.13
C LEU A 181 -2.75 13.16 -1.10
N HIS A 182 -2.93 12.03 -0.43
CA HIS A 182 -3.91 11.86 0.63
C HIS A 182 -3.20 11.52 1.93
N ILE A 183 -3.21 12.44 2.89
CA ILE A 183 -2.60 12.30 4.22
C ILE A 183 -3.60 12.58 5.35
N GLN A 184 -4.90 12.64 5.04
CA GLN A 184 -5.95 12.87 6.02
C GLN A 184 -6.07 11.73 7.04
N GLY A 185 -6.49 12.03 8.27
CA GLY A 185 -6.64 11.02 9.32
C GLY A 185 -5.29 10.47 9.80
N ASN A 186 -4.33 11.38 10.05
CA ASN A 186 -3.01 11.05 10.59
C ASN A 186 -2.73 11.94 11.82
N ARG A 187 -1.49 11.94 12.31
CA ARG A 187 -1.04 12.69 13.49
C ARG A 187 -0.06 13.81 13.12
N LEU A 188 -0.18 14.34 11.91
CA LEU A 188 0.72 15.38 11.40
C LEU A 188 0.39 16.72 12.04
N THR A 189 1.40 17.38 12.61
CA THR A 189 1.26 18.74 13.18
C THR A 189 1.76 19.82 12.23
N VAL A 190 2.73 19.48 11.38
CA VAL A 190 3.40 20.33 10.39
C VAL A 190 3.77 19.50 9.16
N LEU A 191 4.09 20.15 8.05
CA LEU A 191 4.60 19.53 6.82
C LEU A 191 6.04 19.97 6.52
N PRO A 192 6.91 19.12 5.92
CA PRO A 192 8.23 19.55 5.49
C PRO A 192 8.12 20.67 4.43
N PRO A 193 8.90 21.76 4.51
CA PRO A 193 8.86 22.86 3.53
C PRO A 193 9.05 22.40 2.07
N GLU A 194 9.75 21.29 1.87
CA GLU A 194 10.01 20.65 0.58
C GLU A 194 8.74 20.21 -0.15
N ILE A 195 7.62 19.97 0.56
CA ILE A 195 6.34 19.71 -0.09
C ILE A 195 5.90 20.90 -0.98
N GLY A 196 6.38 22.11 -0.68
CA GLY A 196 6.16 23.32 -1.47
C GLY A 196 6.72 23.25 -2.90
N ASN A 197 7.62 22.30 -3.19
CA ASN A 197 8.17 22.03 -4.52
C ASN A 197 7.17 21.33 -5.45
N LEU A 198 6.11 20.73 -4.88
CA LEU A 198 5.11 19.97 -5.62
C LEU A 198 4.01 20.88 -6.17
N ASP A 199 3.47 20.53 -7.34
CA ASP A 199 2.29 21.19 -7.91
C ASP A 199 1.01 20.52 -7.38
N LEU A 200 0.65 20.85 -6.14
CA LEU A 200 -0.52 20.35 -5.43
C LEU A 200 -1.72 21.32 -5.41
N VAL A 201 -1.63 22.43 -6.16
CA VAL A 201 -2.66 23.47 -6.22
C VAL A 201 -3.28 23.64 -7.61
N SER A 202 -2.72 23.00 -8.63
CA SER A 202 -3.32 23.04 -9.97
C SER A 202 -4.67 22.33 -10.01
N ASN A 203 -5.49 22.65 -11.02
CA ASN A 203 -6.80 22.04 -11.23
C ASN A 203 -6.77 20.53 -11.53
N LYS A 204 -5.58 19.97 -11.75
CA LYS A 204 -5.34 18.54 -11.98
C LYS A 204 -4.79 17.84 -10.73
N ALA A 205 -4.60 18.57 -9.63
CA ALA A 205 -4.05 18.05 -8.40
C ALA A 205 -5.12 17.89 -7.33
N VAL A 206 -4.90 16.92 -6.44
CA VAL A 206 -5.75 16.65 -5.27
C VAL A 206 -4.82 16.53 -4.07
N PHE A 207 -5.01 17.40 -3.08
CA PHE A 207 -4.28 17.34 -1.82
C PHE A 207 -5.27 17.33 -0.66
N ARG A 208 -5.34 16.19 0.03
CA ARG A 208 -6.19 15.96 1.21
C ARG A 208 -5.31 15.84 2.44
N MET A 209 -5.56 16.71 3.41
CA MET A 209 -4.77 16.82 4.63
C MET A 209 -5.61 17.12 5.88
N GLU A 210 -6.93 17.01 5.76
CA GLU A 210 -7.87 17.19 6.84
C GLU A 210 -7.68 16.14 7.95
N PHE A 211 -8.34 16.31 9.11
CA PHE A 211 -8.28 15.33 10.21
C PHE A 211 -6.85 15.00 10.68
N ASN A 212 -6.07 16.05 10.91
CA ASN A 212 -4.75 16.00 11.51
C ASN A 212 -4.65 17.12 12.56
N PRO A 213 -3.85 16.96 13.63
CA PRO A 213 -3.68 17.94 14.70
C PRO A 213 -2.75 19.11 14.30
N TRP A 214 -3.09 19.81 13.22
CA TRP A 214 -2.30 20.92 12.69
C TRP A 214 -2.11 22.04 13.73
N VAL A 215 -0.86 22.49 13.91
CA VAL A 215 -0.60 23.64 14.76
C VAL A 215 -0.90 24.95 14.04
N THR A 216 -1.21 26.01 14.78
CA THR A 216 -1.24 27.36 14.22
C THR A 216 0.19 27.80 13.83
N PRO A 217 0.40 28.46 12.68
CA PRO A 217 -0.61 28.96 11.73
C PRO A 217 -1.03 28.00 10.60
N ILE A 218 -0.39 26.85 10.39
CA ILE A 218 -0.71 25.98 9.24
C ILE A 218 -2.17 25.48 9.29
N GLY A 219 -2.69 25.20 10.49
CA GLY A 219 -4.10 24.87 10.70
C GLY A 219 -5.05 26.02 10.30
N ASP A 220 -4.71 27.26 10.62
CA ASP A 220 -5.49 28.44 10.25
C ASP A 220 -5.51 28.63 8.73
N GLN A 221 -4.37 28.41 8.05
CA GLN A 221 -4.30 28.49 6.59
C GLN A 221 -5.16 27.40 5.91
N LEU A 222 -5.22 26.20 6.50
CA LEU A 222 -6.02 25.10 5.97
C LEU A 222 -7.52 25.43 5.96
N GLN A 223 -8.01 26.18 6.95
CA GLN A 223 -9.42 26.63 6.97
C GLN A 223 -9.76 27.56 5.80
N VAL A 224 -8.77 28.30 5.29
CA VAL A 224 -8.97 29.19 4.14
C VAL A 224 -8.82 28.41 2.82
N GLY A 225 -7.94 27.42 2.78
CA GLY A 225 -7.82 26.46 1.68
C GLY A 225 -6.40 26.03 1.36
N ILE A 226 -6.27 24.98 0.56
CA ILE A 226 -4.98 24.36 0.21
C ILE A 226 -4.01 25.34 -0.47
N SER A 227 -4.50 26.29 -1.26
CA SER A 227 -3.63 27.31 -1.88
C SER A 227 -2.90 28.15 -0.84
N HIS A 228 -3.60 28.59 0.21
CA HIS A 228 -2.99 29.37 1.30
C HIS A 228 -2.02 28.55 2.14
N VAL A 229 -2.32 27.27 2.37
CA VAL A 229 -1.37 26.35 3.02
C VAL A 229 -0.08 26.29 2.22
N MET A 230 -0.18 26.08 0.90
CA MET A 230 0.99 25.97 0.03
C MET A 230 1.78 27.27 -0.08
N ASP A 231 1.11 28.42 -0.15
CA ASP A 231 1.77 29.73 -0.15
C ASP A 231 2.50 30.00 1.19
N TYR A 232 1.86 29.62 2.30
CA TYR A 232 2.48 29.70 3.62
C TYR A 232 3.69 28.78 3.73
N ILE A 233 3.58 27.51 3.31
CA ILE A 233 4.67 26.53 3.34
C ILE A 233 5.90 27.01 2.54
N ARG A 234 5.67 27.69 1.39
CA ARG A 234 6.74 28.23 0.55
C ARG A 234 7.42 29.48 1.14
N SER A 235 6.86 30.08 2.19
CA SER A 235 7.42 31.28 2.82
C SER A 235 8.63 31.00 3.70
N GLU A 236 9.53 31.98 3.80
CA GLU A 236 10.64 31.95 4.77
C GLU A 236 10.14 31.88 6.23
N THR A 237 8.99 32.50 6.49
CA THR A 237 8.35 32.46 7.81
C THR A 237 8.03 31.02 8.22
N TYR A 238 7.45 30.23 7.31
CA TYR A 238 7.16 28.84 7.61
C TYR A 238 8.42 28.00 7.79
N ARG A 239 9.46 28.20 6.98
CA ARG A 239 10.75 27.53 7.18
C ARG A 239 11.30 27.74 8.59
N TYR A 240 11.24 28.97 9.10
CA TYR A 240 11.64 29.28 10.48
C TYR A 240 10.76 28.55 11.51
N VAL A 241 9.44 28.60 11.36
CA VAL A 241 8.48 27.94 12.26
C VAL A 241 8.68 26.42 12.27
N TYR A 242 8.82 25.79 11.10
CA TYR A 242 9.08 24.37 10.95
C TYR A 242 10.38 23.95 11.65
N ASN A 243 11.49 24.67 11.42
CA ASN A 243 12.77 24.38 12.07
C ASN A 243 12.70 24.49 13.61
N ARG A 244 11.97 25.50 14.11
CA ARG A 244 11.71 25.64 15.55
C ARG A 244 10.87 24.49 16.10
N HIS A 245 9.86 24.04 15.35
CA HIS A 245 9.01 22.91 15.71
C HIS A 245 9.83 21.61 15.83
N GLN A 246 10.66 21.32 14.82
CA GLN A 246 11.55 20.15 14.83
C GLN A 246 12.58 20.21 15.99
N SER A 247 13.04 21.41 16.36
CA SER A 247 13.99 21.60 17.46
C SER A 247 13.35 21.39 18.85
N ALA A 248 12.05 21.68 18.99
CA ALA A 248 11.36 21.62 20.28
C ALA A 248 11.16 20.19 20.81
N LYS A 249 11.17 19.16 19.93
CA LYS A 249 11.04 17.73 20.28
C LYS A 249 9.96 17.44 21.33
N GLY A 250 8.79 18.04 21.17
CA GLY A 250 7.62 17.65 21.97
C GLY A 250 7.25 16.19 21.73
N PRO A 251 6.52 15.54 22.67
CA PRO A 251 6.00 14.21 22.43
C PRO A 251 5.09 14.21 21.19
N PRO A 252 5.05 13.11 20.41
CA PRO A 252 4.15 13.02 19.27
C PRO A 252 2.69 13.11 19.74
N PRO A 253 1.77 13.60 18.88
CA PRO A 253 0.34 13.57 19.19
C PRO A 253 -0.14 12.16 19.52
N ALA A 254 -1.13 12.08 20.42
CA ALA A 254 -1.68 10.82 20.87
C ALA A 254 -2.31 10.03 19.70
N ILE A 255 -2.32 8.71 19.82
CA ILE A 255 -3.03 7.84 18.88
C ILE A 255 -4.52 7.93 19.22
N GLU A 256 -5.30 8.50 18.30
CA GLU A 256 -6.76 8.62 18.47
C GLU A 256 -7.53 7.44 17.85
N ASN A 257 -6.95 6.79 16.83
CA ASN A 257 -7.57 5.68 16.11
C ASN A 257 -7.33 4.34 16.82
N ASP A 258 -8.40 3.71 17.31
CA ASP A 258 -8.34 2.36 17.87
C ASP A 258 -8.22 1.30 16.76
N LYS A 259 -6.97 1.06 16.32
CA LYS A 259 -6.67 0.08 15.28
C LYS A 259 -6.88 -1.37 15.73
N SER A 260 -7.13 -1.65 17.02
CA SER A 260 -7.38 -3.04 17.47
C SER A 260 -8.64 -3.65 16.86
N LYS A 261 -9.58 -2.80 16.41
CA LYS A 261 -10.86 -3.19 15.81
C LYS A 261 -10.83 -3.32 14.28
N LYS A 262 -9.66 -3.17 13.64
CA LYS A 262 -9.51 -3.32 12.19
C LYS A 262 -9.97 -4.71 11.73
N ILE A 263 -10.68 -4.76 10.61
CA ILE A 263 -11.14 -6.02 9.98
C ILE A 263 -9.94 -6.92 9.66
N SER A 264 -8.82 -6.34 9.23
CA SER A 264 -7.55 -7.03 8.96
C SER A 264 -6.92 -7.71 10.18
N ARG A 265 -7.38 -7.41 11.40
CA ARG A 265 -6.91 -8.00 12.67
C ARG A 265 -7.94 -8.95 13.31
N ALA A 266 -9.16 -8.98 12.79
CA ALA A 266 -10.16 -9.95 13.22
C ALA A 266 -9.68 -11.37 12.84
N ARG A 267 -9.72 -12.29 13.80
CA ARG A 267 -9.31 -13.69 13.60
C ARG A 267 -10.25 -14.40 12.64
#